data_AF-A0A955KN45-F1
#
_entry.id   AF-A0A955KN45-F1
#
_cell.length_a   1.000
_cell.length_b   1.000
_cell.length_c   1.000
_cell.angle_alpha   90.00
_cell.angle_beta   90.00
_cell.angle_gamma   90.00
#
_symmetry.space_group_name_H-M   'P 1'
#
loop_
_entity.id
_entity.type
_entity.pdbx_description
1 polymer ?
#
loop_
_entity_poly.entity_id
_entity_poly.type
_entity_poly.pdbx_seq_one_letter_code
_entity_poly.pdbx_strand_id
1 'polypeptide(L)'
;MKKGEISAKFSEGGEAEMNQLQSPAPIKLKPEELAWQLLPELEAYHAIYTDKFRRREQIEHSLTYLQGLLSNVQNKSIECMMLHKAGNDVNQIRAVQNF
;
A
#
# COMPACT_ATOMS: atom_id res chain seq x y z
N MET A 1 21.77 -26.46 15.60
CA MET A 1 21.03 -25.49 14.76
C MET A 1 22.06 -24.66 13.99
N LYS A 2 22.24 -24.89 12.69
CA LYS A 2 23.21 -24.15 11.86
C LYS A 2 22.56 -22.86 11.35
N LYS A 3 23.13 -21.70 11.70
CA LYS A 3 22.83 -20.41 11.09
C LYS A 3 23.46 -20.40 9.69
N GLY A 4 22.65 -20.28 8.65
CA GLY A 4 23.13 -20.11 7.28
C GLY A 4 23.36 -18.63 7.01
N GLU A 5 24.62 -18.23 6.95
CA GLU A 5 25.04 -16.93 6.43
C GLU A 5 24.83 -16.90 4.92
N ILE A 6 24.06 -15.93 4.42
CA ILE A 6 23.94 -15.67 2.98
C ILE A 6 24.95 -14.59 2.64
N SER A 7 26.10 -15.00 2.10
CA SER A 7 27.10 -14.11 1.50
C SER A 7 26.63 -13.75 0.10
N ALA A 8 26.12 -12.52 -0.09
CA ALA A 8 25.80 -12.01 -1.41
C ALA A 8 27.09 -11.60 -2.12
N LYS A 9 27.54 -12.44 -3.07
CA LYS A 9 28.56 -12.09 -4.05
C LYS A 9 27.85 -11.36 -5.20
N PHE A 10 28.05 -10.04 -5.30
CA PHE A 10 27.60 -9.28 -6.46
C PHE A 10 28.62 -9.49 -7.58
N SER A 11 28.26 -10.31 -8.57
CA SER A 11 28.98 -10.44 -9.83
C SER A 11 28.57 -9.27 -10.73
N GLU A 12 29.51 -8.41 -11.09
CA GLU A 12 29.30 -7.35 -12.08
C GLU A 12 28.91 -7.99 -13.43
N GLY A 13 27.80 -7.52 -14.00
CA GLY A 13 27.35 -7.89 -15.35
C GLY A 13 26.50 -9.16 -15.42
N GLY A 14 25.23 -9.06 -15.05
CA GLY A 14 24.23 -10.10 -15.30
C GLY A 14 22.88 -9.46 -15.53
N GLU A 15 22.27 -9.74 -16.69
CA GLU A 15 20.89 -9.39 -16.99
C GLU A 15 20.02 -9.78 -15.79
N ALA A 16 19.32 -8.79 -15.21
CA ALA A 16 18.49 -9.03 -14.06
C ALA A 16 17.38 -10.01 -14.46
N GLU A 17 17.53 -11.28 -14.12
CA GLU A 17 16.45 -12.25 -14.13
C GLU A 17 15.32 -11.64 -13.28
N MET A 18 14.30 -11.12 -13.96
CA MET A 18 13.08 -10.69 -13.33
C MET A 18 12.41 -11.94 -12.77
N ASN A 19 12.78 -12.30 -11.54
CA ASN A 19 12.08 -13.32 -10.77
C ASN A 19 10.59 -12.96 -10.83
N GLN A 20 9.82 -13.79 -11.55
CA GLN A 20 8.37 -13.64 -11.62
C GLN A 20 7.88 -13.71 -10.18
N LEU A 21 7.49 -12.56 -9.63
CA LEU A 21 6.83 -12.51 -8.34
C LEU A 21 5.55 -13.34 -8.49
N GLN A 22 5.55 -14.54 -7.91
CA GLN A 22 4.34 -15.36 -7.86
C GLN A 22 3.30 -14.56 -7.08
N SER A 23 2.25 -14.11 -7.79
CA SER A 23 1.14 -13.44 -7.14
C SER A 23 0.51 -14.42 -6.14
N PRO A 24 0.24 -13.99 -4.89
CA PRO A 24 -0.41 -14.86 -3.91
C PRO A 24 -1.76 -15.34 -4.43
N ALA A 25 -2.20 -16.51 -3.94
CA ALA A 25 -3.47 -17.09 -4.33
C ALA A 25 -4.61 -16.06 -4.08
N PRO A 26 -5.56 -15.91 -5.02
CA PRO A 26 -6.64 -14.94 -4.89
C PRO A 26 -7.51 -15.29 -3.68
N ILE A 27 -7.55 -14.40 -2.70
CA ILE A 27 -8.40 -14.54 -1.52
C ILE A 27 -9.82 -14.09 -1.91
N LYS A 28 -10.80 -15.00 -1.79
CA LYS A 28 -12.21 -14.66 -1.95
C LYS A 28 -12.77 -14.24 -0.61
N LEU A 29 -12.74 -12.94 -0.33
CA LEU A 29 -13.37 -12.36 0.86
C LEU A 29 -14.81 -11.96 0.55
N LYS A 30 -15.73 -12.24 1.47
CA LYS A 30 -17.05 -11.60 1.45
C LYS A 30 -16.94 -10.13 1.90
N PRO A 31 -17.86 -9.24 1.48
CA PRO A 31 -17.82 -7.83 1.89
C PRO A 31 -17.76 -7.61 3.40
N GLU A 32 -18.46 -8.44 4.18
CA GLU A 32 -18.45 -8.40 5.64
C GLU A 32 -17.12 -8.86 6.27
N GLU A 33 -16.45 -9.83 5.65
CA GLU A 33 -15.14 -10.34 6.10
C GLU A 33 -14.03 -9.33 5.77
N LEU A 34 -14.17 -8.61 4.66
CA LEU A 34 -13.31 -7.50 4.28
C LEU A 34 -13.30 -6.41 5.37
N ALA A 35 -14.47 -6.03 5.88
CA ALA A 35 -14.57 -4.99 6.89
C ALA A 35 -14.01 -5.45 8.25
N TRP A 36 -14.32 -6.66 8.69
CA TRP A 36 -13.95 -7.12 10.04
C TRP A 36 -12.50 -7.60 10.16
N GLN A 37 -11.95 -8.22 9.12
CA GLN A 37 -10.59 -8.80 9.16
C GLN A 37 -9.56 -7.89 8.51
N LEU A 38 -9.89 -7.26 7.37
CA LEU A 38 -8.87 -6.55 6.58
C LEU A 38 -8.59 -5.14 7.12
N LEU A 39 -9.58 -4.44 7.70
CA LEU A 39 -9.34 -3.10 8.25
C LEU A 39 -8.31 -3.09 9.39
N PRO A 40 -8.40 -3.97 10.41
CA PRO A 40 -7.36 -4.05 11.44
C PRO A 40 -5.99 -4.44 10.88
N GLU A 41 -5.94 -5.36 9.92
CA GLU A 41 -4.67 -5.74 9.27
C GLU A 41 -4.06 -4.60 8.46
N LEU A 42 -4.90 -3.77 7.81
CA LEU A 42 -4.46 -2.59 7.08
C LEU A 42 -3.88 -1.54 8.02
N GLU A 43 -4.51 -1.32 9.18
CA GLU A 43 -4.01 -0.41 10.21
C GLU A 43 -2.69 -0.92 10.79
N ALA A 44 -2.59 -2.23 11.07
CA ALA A 44 -1.35 -2.84 11.54
C ALA A 44 -0.23 -2.72 10.50
N TYR A 45 -0.54 -2.97 9.23
CA TYR A 45 0.38 -2.78 8.11
C TYR A 45 0.84 -1.32 8.02
N HIS A 46 -0.09 -0.37 8.07
CA HIS A 46 0.19 1.06 8.04
C HIS A 46 1.12 1.48 9.19
N ALA A 47 0.87 0.98 10.41
CA ALA A 47 1.70 1.29 11.58
C ALA A 47 3.17 0.85 11.43
N ILE A 48 3.43 -0.28 10.74
CA ILE A 48 4.80 -0.77 10.49
C ILE A 48 5.61 0.20 9.62
N TYR A 49 4.95 0.84 8.66
CA TYR A 49 5.63 1.67 7.66
C TYR A 49 5.46 3.18 7.87
N THR A 50 4.62 3.59 8.82
CA THR A 50 4.33 5.02 9.07
C THR A 50 5.59 5.82 9.37
N ASP A 51 6.53 5.23 10.11
CA ASP A 51 7.81 5.86 10.47
C ASP A 51 8.80 6.00 9.30
N LYS A 52 8.52 5.35 8.15
CA LYS A 52 9.36 5.41 6.94
C LYS A 52 9.02 6.58 6.05
N PHE A 53 7.84 7.19 6.22
CA PHE A 53 7.47 8.39 5.50
C PHE A 53 8.29 9.58 6.00
N ARG A 54 8.92 10.29 5.07
CA ARG A 54 9.74 11.47 5.39
C ARG A 54 8.92 12.76 5.46
N ARG A 55 7.76 12.79 4.81
CA ARG A 55 6.90 13.98 4.69
C ARG A 55 5.68 13.83 5.60
N ARG A 56 5.29 14.92 6.24
CA ARG A 56 4.13 14.97 7.13
C ARG A 56 2.85 14.62 6.38
N GLU A 57 2.71 15.13 5.17
CA GLU A 57 1.53 14.90 4.33
C GLU A 57 1.37 13.41 3.96
N GLN A 58 2.48 12.70 3.71
CA GLN A 58 2.45 11.26 3.46
C GLN A 58 2.00 10.48 4.70
N ILE A 59 2.44 10.87 5.89
CA ILE A 59 1.99 10.27 7.16
C ILE A 59 0.48 10.50 7.33
N GLU A 60 0.02 11.73 7.11
CA GLU A 60 -1.39 12.13 7.29
C GLU A 60 -2.34 11.44 6.30
N HIS A 61 -1.87 11.16 5.08
CA HIS A 61 -2.74 10.65 4.01
C HIS A 61 -2.56 9.18 3.66
N SER A 62 -1.47 8.53 4.10
CA SER A 62 -1.13 7.14 3.71
C SER A 62 -2.20 6.13 4.07
N LEU A 63 -2.78 6.20 5.27
CA LEU A 63 -3.87 5.30 5.66
C LEU A 63 -5.11 5.50 4.78
N THR A 64 -5.45 6.75 4.49
CA THR A 64 -6.58 7.09 3.62
C THR A 64 -6.35 6.59 2.19
N TYR A 65 -5.13 6.72 1.68
CA TYR A 65 -4.76 6.18 0.37
C TYR A 65 -4.92 4.65 0.32
N LEU A 66 -4.40 3.94 1.33
CA LEU A 66 -4.52 2.48 1.43
C LEU A 66 -5.99 2.01 1.48
N GLN A 67 -6.84 2.70 2.23
CA GLN A 67 -8.28 2.44 2.26
C GLN A 67 -8.92 2.68 0.88
N GLY A 68 -8.49 3.72 0.17
CA GLY A 68 -8.91 4.01 -1.21
C GLY A 68 -8.57 2.88 -2.19
N LEU A 69 -7.37 2.30 -2.08
CA LEU A 69 -6.95 1.17 -2.90
C LEU A 69 -7.87 -0.05 -2.72
N LEU A 70 -8.34 -0.30 -1.50
CA LEU A 70 -9.25 -1.41 -1.18
C LEU A 70 -10.73 -1.12 -1.46
N SER A 71 -11.10 0.13 -1.75
CA SER A 71 -12.49 0.50 -2.07
C SER A 71 -12.97 -0.10 -3.39
N ASN A 72 -14.27 0.00 -3.71
CA ASN A 72 -14.81 -0.44 -5.00
C ASN A 72 -14.76 0.66 -6.10
N VAL A 73 -13.98 1.73 -5.88
CA VAL A 73 -13.85 2.82 -6.85
C VAL A 73 -13.17 2.30 -8.12
N GLN A 74 -13.80 2.55 -9.26
CA GLN A 74 -13.32 2.08 -10.57
C GLN A 74 -11.97 2.69 -10.96
N ASN A 75 -11.77 3.98 -10.65
CA ASN A 75 -10.51 4.67 -10.90
C ASN A 75 -9.71 4.84 -9.61
N LYS A 76 -8.53 4.20 -9.56
CA LYS A 76 -7.62 4.22 -8.41
C LYS A 76 -6.64 5.40 -8.42
N SER A 77 -6.88 6.44 -9.22
CA SER A 77 -6.15 7.69 -9.06
C SER A 77 -6.43 8.28 -7.67
N ILE A 78 -5.41 8.88 -7.06
CA ILE A 78 -5.53 9.52 -5.74
C ILE A 78 -6.69 10.51 -5.72
N GLU A 79 -6.83 11.32 -6.77
CA GLU A 79 -7.92 12.28 -6.93
C GLU A 79 -9.29 11.62 -6.91
N CYS A 80 -9.51 10.55 -7.69
CA CYS A 80 -10.80 9.86 -7.72
C CYS A 80 -11.10 9.16 -6.39
N MET A 81 -10.10 8.55 -5.75
CA MET A 81 -10.27 7.90 -4.45
C MET A 81 -10.60 8.92 -3.35
N MET A 82 -9.93 10.09 -3.36
CA MET A 82 -10.19 11.16 -2.41
C MET A 82 -11.55 11.81 -2.63
N LEU A 83 -11.93 12.09 -3.88
CA LEU A 83 -13.26 12.60 -4.22
C LEU A 83 -14.37 11.67 -3.73
N HIS A 84 -14.17 10.35 -3.89
CA HIS A 84 -15.14 9.36 -3.45
C HIS A 84 -15.24 9.24 -1.92
N LYS A 85 -14.13 9.46 -1.19
CA LYS A 85 -14.06 9.27 0.27
C LYS A 85 -14.33 10.55 1.07
N ALA A 86 -13.86 11.70 0.61
CA ALA A 86 -13.87 12.98 1.33
C ALA A 86 -14.77 14.05 0.68
N GLY A 87 -15.36 13.77 -0.49
CA GLY A 87 -16.15 14.75 -1.24
C GLY A 87 -15.30 15.74 -2.02
N ASN A 88 -15.88 16.87 -2.43
CA ASN A 88 -15.24 17.82 -3.36
C ASN A 88 -14.27 18.82 -2.70
N ASP A 89 -13.68 18.49 -1.55
CA ASP A 89 -12.71 19.36 -0.89
C ASP A 89 -11.40 19.40 -1.70
N VAL A 90 -11.30 20.44 -2.54
CA VAL A 90 -10.17 20.67 -3.45
C VAL A 90 -8.85 20.79 -2.70
N ASN A 91 -8.84 21.30 -1.47
CA ASN A 91 -7.63 21.44 -0.67
C ASN A 91 -7.13 20.07 -0.21
N GLN A 92 -8.02 19.17 0.19
CA GLN A 92 -7.66 17.81 0.55
C GLN A 92 -7.20 16.99 -0.65
N ILE A 93 -7.86 17.12 -1.81
CA ILE A 93 -7.46 16.41 -3.03
C ILE A 93 -6.03 16.82 -3.44
N ARG A 94 -5.70 18.11 -3.40
CA ARG A 94 -4.36 18.61 -3.72
C ARG A 94 -3.31 18.19 -2.69
N ALA A 95 -3.67 18.13 -1.41
CA ALA A 95 -2.75 17.68 -0.37
C ALA A 95 -2.28 16.23 -0.59
N VAL A 96 -3.16 15.36 -1.11
CA VAL A 96 -2.81 13.96 -1.41
C VAL A 96 -2.15 13.79 -2.79
N GLN A 97 -2.31 14.71 -3.75
CA GLN A 97 -1.59 14.62 -5.05
C GLN A 97 -0.06 14.72 -4.92
N ASN A 98 0.45 15.24 -3.79
CA ASN A 98 1.89 15.34 -3.50
C ASN A 98 2.45 14.14 -2.72
N PHE A 99 1.68 13.04 -2.65
CA PHE A 99 2.09 11.78 -2.04
C PHE A 99 3.40 11.25 -2.64
#